data_AF-A0A1Z9E1E4-F1
#
_entry.id   AF-A0A1Z9E1E4-F1
#
_cell.length_a   1.000
_cell.length_b   1.000
_cell.length_c   1.000
_cell.angle_alpha   90.00
_cell.angle_beta   90.00
_cell.angle_gamma   90.00
#
_symmetry.space_group_name_H-M   'P 1'
#
loop_
_entity.id
_entity.type
_entity.pdbx_description
1 polymer ?
#
loop_
_entity_poly.entity_id
_entity_poly.type
_entity_poly.pdbx_seq_one_letter_code
_entity_poly.pdbx_strand_id
1 'polypeptide(L)'
;MADELRLSKQLVDNIMNVVMNEDSRAKDPFIGSQYLTAVVGYVVGTAAISDTEKKEIMDELSSFMHHVFEDVAQPEAVAVPAAPVAPPGSAFGIWKPDNA
;
A
#
# COMPACT_ATOMS: atom_id res chain seq x y z
N MET A 1 1.94 -20.40 3.66
CA MET A 1 2.24 -19.10 3.02
C MET A 1 1.08 -18.85 2.07
N ALA A 2 0.16 -17.95 2.42
CA ALA A 2 -0.85 -17.52 1.46
C ALA A 2 -0.15 -16.70 0.37
N ASP A 3 -0.61 -16.78 -0.88
CA ASP A 3 -0.09 -15.92 -1.93
C ASP A 3 -0.23 -14.45 -1.51
N GLU A 4 0.90 -13.75 -1.51
CA GLU A 4 0.99 -12.33 -1.20
C GLU A 4 0.00 -11.56 -2.09
N LEU A 5 -0.93 -10.82 -1.49
CA LEU A 5 -2.08 -10.26 -2.21
C LEU A 5 -1.62 -9.14 -3.16
N ARG A 6 -1.33 -9.52 -4.41
CA ARG A 6 -0.77 -8.63 -5.42
C ARG A 6 -1.84 -7.74 -6.04
N LEU A 7 -2.01 -6.59 -5.41
CA LEU A 7 -2.96 -5.54 -5.77
C LEU A 7 -2.48 -4.79 -7.03
N SER A 8 -2.67 -5.40 -8.20
CA SER A 8 -2.28 -4.79 -9.48
C SER A 8 -3.15 -3.59 -9.82
N LYS A 9 -2.55 -2.53 -10.39
CA LYS A 9 -3.29 -1.31 -10.80
C LYS A 9 -4.48 -1.63 -11.72
N GLN A 10 -4.31 -2.55 -12.68
CA GLN A 10 -5.37 -2.96 -13.60
C GLN A 10 -6.58 -3.58 -12.88
N LEU A 11 -6.35 -4.33 -11.79
CA LEU A 11 -7.42 -4.90 -10.98
C LEU A 11 -8.21 -3.80 -10.26
N VAL A 12 -7.50 -2.82 -9.67
CA VAL A 12 -8.14 -1.65 -9.03
C VAL A 12 -8.95 -0.85 -10.04
N ASP A 13 -8.35 -0.49 -11.17
CA ASP A 13 -8.99 0.28 -12.24
C ASP A 13 -10.26 -0.45 -12.74
N ASN A 14 -10.20 -1.77 -12.94
CA ASN A 14 -11.36 -2.59 -13.34
C ASN A 14 -12.48 -2.59 -12.29
N ILE A 15 -12.16 -2.79 -11.02
CA ILE A 15 -13.15 -2.81 -9.93
C ILE A 15 -13.80 -1.43 -9.77
N MET A 16 -13.00 -0.36 -9.76
CA MET A 16 -13.49 1.01 -9.65
C MET A 16 -14.38 1.40 -10.83
N ASN A 17 -14.09 0.94 -12.05
CA ASN A 17 -14.97 1.13 -13.21
C ASN A 17 -16.35 0.47 -13.03
N VAL A 18 -16.44 -0.71 -12.39
CA VAL A 18 -17.74 -1.33 -12.07
C VAL A 18 -18.53 -0.46 -11.10
N VAL A 19 -17.90 0.03 -10.03
CA VAL A 19 -18.55 0.92 -9.05
C VAL A 19 -19.01 2.24 -9.70
N MET A 20 -18.17 2.83 -10.57
CA MET A 20 -18.49 4.08 -11.27
C MET A 20 -19.63 3.97 -12.30
N ASN A 21 -19.92 2.76 -12.80
CA ASN A 21 -21.06 2.51 -13.68
C ASN A 21 -22.40 2.51 -12.90
N GLU A 22 -22.39 2.07 -11.65
CA GLU A 22 -23.57 2.09 -10.76
C GLU A 22 -23.78 3.47 -10.11
N ASP A 23 -22.70 4.13 -9.67
CA ASP A 23 -22.76 5.50 -9.17
C ASP A 23 -21.59 6.35 -9.69
N SER A 24 -21.92 7.31 -10.56
CA SER A 24 -20.97 8.28 -11.11
C SER A 24 -20.22 9.13 -10.07
N ARG A 25 -20.71 9.21 -8.83
CA ARG A 25 -20.03 9.88 -7.71
C ARG A 25 -18.81 9.11 -7.23
N ALA A 26 -18.72 7.81 -7.47
CA ALA A 26 -17.56 6.97 -7.14
C ALA A 26 -16.29 7.29 -7.95
N LYS A 27 -16.36 8.27 -8.87
CA LYS A 27 -15.18 8.97 -9.42
C LYS A 27 -14.37 9.69 -8.34
N ASP A 28 -15.02 10.10 -7.25
CA ASP A 28 -14.33 10.55 -6.04
C ASP A 28 -13.73 9.33 -5.32
N PRO A 29 -12.40 9.29 -5.07
CA PRO A 29 -11.75 8.14 -4.43
C PRO A 29 -12.30 7.79 -3.04
N PHE A 30 -12.78 8.77 -2.28
CA PHE A 30 -13.37 8.54 -0.96
C PHE A 30 -14.76 7.89 -1.07
N ILE A 31 -15.57 8.31 -2.04
CA ILE A 31 -16.87 7.67 -2.32
C ILE A 31 -16.66 6.25 -2.88
N GLY A 32 -15.72 6.07 -3.81
CA GLY A 32 -15.39 4.75 -4.36
C GLY A 32 -14.88 3.78 -3.30
N SER A 33 -13.98 4.20 -2.41
CA SER A 33 -13.50 3.36 -1.31
C SER A 33 -14.61 2.99 -0.30
N GLN A 34 -15.56 3.88 0.00
CA GLN A 34 -16.74 3.54 0.81
C GLN A 34 -17.54 2.38 0.21
N TYR A 35 -17.74 2.36 -1.12
CA TYR A 35 -18.41 1.24 -1.79
C TYR A 35 -17.63 -0.07 -1.62
N LEU A 36 -16.30 -0.06 -1.76
CA LEU A 36 -15.48 -1.26 -1.57
C LEU A 36 -15.55 -1.78 -0.13
N THR A 37 -15.46 -0.88 0.87
CA THR A 37 -15.64 -1.24 2.28
C THR A 37 -17.03 -1.82 2.56
N ALA A 38 -18.09 -1.26 1.96
CA ALA A 38 -19.44 -1.78 2.08
C ALA A 38 -19.61 -3.17 1.45
N VAL A 39 -18.97 -3.43 0.30
CA VAL A 39 -18.94 -4.76 -0.33
C VAL A 39 -18.25 -5.79 0.57
N VAL A 40 -17.10 -5.44 1.17
CA VAL A 40 -16.42 -6.32 2.14
C VAL A 40 -17.32 -6.62 3.34
N GLY A 41 -17.92 -5.60 3.95
CA GLY A 41 -18.84 -5.77 5.08
C GLY A 41 -20.07 -6.62 4.74
N TYR A 42 -20.61 -6.51 3.52
CA TYR A 42 -21.70 -7.36 3.03
C TYR A 42 -21.27 -8.83 2.87
N VAL A 43 -20.11 -9.09 2.28
CA VAL A 43 -19.58 -10.45 2.09
C VAL A 43 -19.33 -11.14 3.44
N VAL A 44 -18.69 -10.46 4.40
CA VAL A 44 -18.45 -11.03 5.74
C VAL A 44 -19.76 -11.17 6.52
N GLY A 45 -20.65 -10.17 6.46
CA GLY A 45 -21.94 -10.20 7.15
C GLY A 45 -22.85 -11.35 6.71
N THR A 46 -22.83 -11.69 5.41
CA THR A 46 -23.63 -12.79 4.82
C THR A 46 -22.98 -14.17 4.92
N ALA A 47 -21.75 -14.28 5.42
CA ALA A 47 -21.08 -15.56 5.63
C ALA A 47 -21.81 -16.46 6.66
N ALA A 48 -21.84 -17.77 6.39
CA ALA A 48 -22.49 -18.78 7.22
C ALA A 48 -21.58 -19.28 8.37
N ILE A 49 -21.03 -18.33 9.13
CA ILE A 49 -20.13 -18.53 10.28
C ILE A 49 -20.68 -17.75 11.50
N SER A 50 -20.11 -17.96 12.69
CA SER A 50 -20.58 -17.26 13.89
C SER A 50 -20.30 -15.76 13.87
N ASP A 51 -21.08 -14.98 14.62
CA ASP A 51 -20.88 -13.53 14.73
C ASP A 51 -19.58 -13.15 15.44
N THR A 52 -18.94 -14.09 16.15
CA THR A 52 -17.58 -13.91 16.70
C THR A 52 -16.55 -13.98 15.59
N GLU A 53 -16.56 -15.06 14.78
CA GLU A 53 -15.65 -15.22 13.63
C GLU A 53 -15.79 -14.07 12.63
N LYS A 54 -17.01 -13.55 12.39
CA LYS A 54 -17.23 -12.36 11.55
C LYS A 54 -16.50 -11.13 12.08
N LYS A 55 -16.48 -10.91 13.40
CA LYS A 55 -15.79 -9.76 14.00
C LYS A 55 -14.29 -9.91 13.90
N GLU A 56 -13.77 -11.10 14.22
CA GLU A 56 -12.34 -11.44 14.09
C GLU A 56 -11.86 -11.18 12.65
N ILE A 57 -12.62 -11.64 11.64
CA ILE A 57 -12.32 -11.36 10.22
C ILE A 57 -12.38 -9.86 9.90
N MET A 58 -13.34 -9.10 10.43
CA MET A 58 -13.41 -7.65 10.19
C MET A 58 -12.22 -6.90 10.83
N ASP A 59 -11.76 -7.32 12.00
CA ASP A 59 -10.61 -6.74 12.69
C ASP A 59 -9.29 -7.07 11.94
N GLU A 60 -9.13 -8.32 11.47
CA GLU A 60 -8.02 -8.73 10.61
C GLU A 60 -8.00 -7.96 9.27
N LEU A 61 -9.14 -7.82 8.61
CA LEU A 61 -9.24 -7.07 7.35
C LEU A 61 -9.00 -5.57 7.53
N SER A 62 -9.40 -4.99 8.65
CA SER A 62 -9.08 -3.61 9.03
C SER A 62 -7.56 -3.43 9.19
N SER A 63 -6.93 -4.31 9.96
CA SER A 63 -5.46 -4.35 10.12
C SER A 63 -4.74 -4.49 8.77
N PHE A 64 -5.18 -5.43 7.93
CA PHE A 64 -4.61 -5.64 6.59
C PHE A 64 -4.76 -4.39 5.70
N MET A 65 -5.90 -3.70 5.74
CA MET A 65 -6.12 -2.46 4.98
C MET A 65 -5.15 -1.34 5.40
N HIS A 66 -4.82 -1.24 6.69
CA HIS A 66 -3.80 -0.31 7.18
C HIS A 66 -2.41 -0.65 6.64
N HIS A 67 -2.00 -1.92 6.64
CA HIS A 67 -0.71 -2.33 6.07
C HIS A 67 -0.61 -2.02 4.58
N VAL A 68 -1.65 -2.35 3.79
CA VAL A 68 -1.69 -2.03 2.34
C VAL A 68 -1.66 -0.51 2.10
N PHE A 69 -2.30 0.28 2.95
CA PHE A 69 -2.18 1.74 2.89
C PHE A 69 -0.75 2.20 3.15
N GLU A 70 -0.08 1.68 4.19
CA GLU A 70 1.31 2.02 4.51
C GLU A 70 2.29 1.61 3.40
N ASP A 71 2.13 0.42 2.81
CA ASP A 71 2.96 -0.08 1.71
C ASP A 71 2.86 0.78 0.44
N VAL A 72 1.67 1.34 0.16
CA VAL A 72 1.44 2.21 -1.02
C VAL A 72 1.76 3.68 -0.72
N ALA A 73 1.60 4.12 0.53
CA ALA A 73 1.85 5.50 0.96
C ALA A 73 3.34 5.77 1.25
N GLN A 74 4.12 4.75 1.60
CA GLN A 74 5.57 4.84 1.65
C GLN A 74 6.11 5.00 0.21
N PRO A 75 6.74 6.13 -0.14
CA PRO A 75 7.59 6.16 -1.34
C PRO A 75 8.66 5.10 -1.14
N GLU A 76 9.12 4.44 -2.21
CA GLU A 76 10.34 3.62 -2.15
C GLU A 76 11.41 4.43 -1.42
N ALA A 77 11.75 4.02 -0.20
CA ALA A 77 12.65 4.78 0.64
C ALA A 77 13.97 4.82 -0.12
N VAL A 78 14.26 5.98 -0.72
CA VAL A 78 15.37 6.18 -1.67
C VAL A 78 16.56 5.49 -1.05
N ALA A 79 17.02 4.41 -1.70
CA ALA A 79 18.10 3.60 -1.18
C ALA A 79 19.33 4.50 -1.13
N VAL A 80 19.51 5.18 0.00
CA VAL A 80 20.63 6.09 0.25
C VAL A 80 21.84 5.22 0.04
N PRO A 81 22.68 5.47 -0.98
CA PRO A 81 23.85 4.66 -1.21
C PRO A 81 24.64 4.74 0.08
N ALA A 82 24.82 3.60 0.76
CA ALA A 82 25.50 3.56 2.05
C ALA A 82 26.83 4.27 1.86
N ALA A 83 27.01 5.41 2.53
CA ALA A 83 28.17 6.26 2.32
C ALA A 83 29.42 5.37 2.48
N PRO A 84 30.34 5.33 1.50
CA PRO A 84 31.42 4.36 1.51
C PRO A 84 32.23 4.55 2.78
N VAL A 85 32.21 3.54 3.65
CA VAL A 85 32.88 3.57 4.94
C VAL A 85 34.37 3.72 4.66
N ALA A 86 34.91 4.92 4.92
CA ALA A 86 36.31 5.22 4.66
C ALA A 86 37.19 4.25 5.47
N PRO A 87 38.17 3.57 4.84
CA PRO A 87 39.10 2.72 5.59
C PRO A 87 39.86 3.56 6.64
N PRO A 88 39.99 3.08 7.88
CA PRO A 88 40.71 3.80 8.91
C PRO A 88 42.21 3.83 8.57
N GLY A 89 42.71 4.97 8.07
CA GLY A 89 44.16 5.18 7.91
C GLY A 89 44.63 6.15 6.82
N SER A 90 43.79 6.55 5.85
CA SER A 90 44.26 7.44 4.77
C SER A 90 44.21 8.92 5.17
N ALA A 91 45.31 9.41 5.71
CA ALA A 91 45.51 10.82 6.07
C ALA A 91 45.75 11.71 4.83
N PHE A 92 45.17 12.92 4.86
CA PHE A 92 45.59 14.14 4.15
C PHE A 92 46.24 14.01 2.76
N GLY A 93 45.43 14.21 1.71
CA GLY A 93 45.90 14.58 0.36
C GLY A 93 45.39 15.97 -0.04
N ILE A 94 46.30 16.93 -0.19
CA ILE A 94 45.96 18.33 -0.57
C ILE A 94 45.58 18.41 -2.05
N TRP A 95 44.51 19.13 -2.38
CA TRP A 95 44.04 19.33 -3.76
C TRP A 95 44.68 20.55 -4.44
N LYS A 96 45.11 20.38 -5.69
CA LYS A 96 45.39 21.38 -6.76
C LYS A 96 46.11 20.67 -7.93
N PRO A 97 46.12 21.23 -9.15
CA PRO A 97 45.43 22.43 -9.65
C PRO A 97 44.13 22.01 -10.42
N ASP A 98 43.54 22.68 -11.41
CA ASP A 98 43.91 23.83 -12.26
C ASP A 98 42.66 24.48 -12.92
N ASN A 99 42.87 25.28 -13.98
CA ASN A 99 41.92 25.92 -14.92
C ASN A 99 41.19 27.18 -14.44
N ALA A 100 41.91 28.31 -14.39
CA ALA A 100 41.50 29.64 -14.88
C ALA A 100 42.64 30.68 -14.69
#